data_AF-A0A0F2RQB2-F1
#
_entry.id   AF-A0A0F2RQB2-F1
#
_cell.length_a   1.000
_cell.length_b   1.000
_cell.length_c   1.000
_cell.angle_alpha   90.00
_cell.angle_beta   90.00
_cell.angle_gamma   90.00
#
_symmetry.space_group_name_H-M   'P 1'
#
loop_
_entity.id
_entity.type
_entity.pdbx_description
1 polymer ?
#
loop_
_entity_poly.entity_id
_entity_poly.type
_entity_poly.pdbx_seq_one_letter_code
_entity_poly.pdbx_strand_id
1 'polypeptide(L)'
;MPCRRHGIPGTDRHGFQQGQLDSLCAVYAVVNAAHHVATGLAAVAIRPRALFRRLVGQLDDAGLLGSALVDGLDHEQLPPLLATTRHWALDHWDVQLRVHRPFQIDAEVAPLQVLDSLHDHLARPHSVAIVAVEGGLDHWTCVRAAQGRRLMLLDSDGLHYFNERTFRLYRRPDGCGRRPLPASLHLVRARRA
;
A
#
# COMPACT_ATOMS: atom_id res chain seq x y z
N MET A 1 2.41 26.53 5.21
CA MET A 1 2.62 26.13 6.62
C MET A 1 2.72 24.61 6.63
N PRO A 2 3.91 24.00 6.81
CA PRO A 2 4.03 22.55 6.82
C PRO A 2 3.40 22.00 8.10
N CYS A 3 2.48 21.04 7.94
CA CYS A 3 1.88 20.31 9.06
C CYS A 3 2.99 19.55 9.78
N ARG A 4 3.16 19.82 11.07
CA ARG A 4 4.09 19.09 11.93
C ARG A 4 3.63 17.62 12.01
N ARG A 5 4.44 16.71 11.46
CA ARG A 5 4.33 15.26 11.70
C ARG A 5 4.24 15.05 13.21
N HIS A 6 3.09 14.61 13.70
CA HIS A 6 2.97 14.18 15.08
C HIS A 6 3.62 12.81 15.15
N GLY A 7 4.92 12.80 15.49
CA GLY A 7 5.55 11.62 16.04
C GLY A 7 4.68 11.10 17.19
N ILE A 8 4.54 9.78 17.26
CA ILE A 8 3.90 9.12 18.40
C ILE A 8 4.58 9.67 19.67
N PRO A 9 3.83 10.25 20.63
CA PRO A 9 4.43 10.77 21.85
C PRO A 9 5.12 9.62 22.59
N GLY A 10 6.42 9.78 22.79
CA GLY A 10 7.31 8.79 23.35
C GLY A 10 6.85 8.28 24.71
N THR A 11 6.71 6.96 24.78
CA THR A 11 6.95 6.19 26.00
C THR A 11 7.94 5.06 25.69
N ASP A 12 8.95 5.32 24.86
CA ASP A 12 9.84 4.27 24.37
C ASP A 12 10.98 4.01 25.36
N ARG A 13 10.72 3.08 26.28
CA ARG A 13 11.78 2.31 26.98
C ARG A 13 12.29 1.14 26.14
N HIS A 14 11.92 1.06 24.87
CA HIS A 14 12.28 0.00 23.92
C HIS A 14 12.92 0.60 22.66
N GLY A 15 13.90 -0.09 22.09
CA GLY A 15 14.54 0.35 20.86
C GLY A 15 13.59 0.31 19.67
N PHE A 16 13.79 1.19 18.69
CA PHE A 16 13.05 1.19 17.44
C PHE A 16 13.26 -0.13 16.67
N GLN A 17 12.18 -0.67 16.11
CA GLN A 17 12.24 -1.82 15.22
C GLN A 17 12.75 -1.39 13.83
N GLN A 18 13.49 -2.26 13.16
CA GLN A 18 13.91 -2.03 11.78
C GLN A 18 12.67 -1.83 10.89
N GLY A 19 12.63 -0.74 10.12
CA GLY A 19 11.44 -0.31 9.36
C GLY A 19 10.73 0.90 9.98
N GLN A 20 10.78 1.09 11.30
CA GLN A 20 10.02 2.17 11.98
C GLN A 20 10.61 3.56 11.79
N LEU A 21 11.88 3.64 11.38
CA LEU A 21 12.59 4.90 11.16
C LEU A 21 12.77 5.24 9.68
N ASP A 22 12.49 4.29 8.79
CA ASP A 22 12.51 4.55 7.34
C ASP A 22 11.08 4.80 6.83
N SER A 23 10.93 5.67 5.85
CA SER A 23 9.63 6.01 5.27
C SER A 23 9.27 5.12 4.07
N LEU A 24 9.79 3.88 4.01
CA LEU A 24 9.61 3.00 2.84
C LEU A 24 8.31 2.19 2.88
N CYS A 25 7.30 2.59 3.65
CA CYS A 25 6.03 1.87 3.79
C CYS A 25 5.36 1.54 2.44
N ALA A 26 5.45 2.44 1.46
CA ALA A 26 4.97 2.20 0.10
C ALA A 26 5.69 1.04 -0.60
N VAL A 27 7.00 0.93 -0.44
CA VAL A 27 7.80 -0.19 -0.98
C VAL A 27 7.41 -1.49 -0.28
N TYR A 28 7.25 -1.47 1.04
CA TYR A 28 6.76 -2.63 1.79
C TYR A 28 5.35 -3.04 1.36
N ALA A 29 4.43 -2.09 1.17
CA ALA A 29 3.08 -2.38 0.68
C ALA A 29 3.12 -3.06 -0.70
N VAL A 30 3.93 -2.58 -1.64
CA VAL A 30 4.08 -3.20 -2.96
C VAL A 30 4.61 -4.64 -2.85
N VAL A 31 5.65 -4.86 -2.02
CA VAL A 31 6.24 -6.19 -1.81
C VAL A 31 5.23 -7.13 -1.14
N ASN A 32 4.55 -6.68 -0.08
CA ASN A 32 3.55 -7.44 0.66
C ASN A 32 2.38 -7.82 -0.25
N ALA A 33 1.87 -6.87 -1.04
CA ALA A 33 0.80 -7.13 -2.00
C ALA A 33 1.20 -8.22 -2.98
N ALA A 34 2.35 -8.06 -3.65
CA ALA A 34 2.82 -8.99 -4.67
C ALA A 34 3.10 -10.39 -4.10
N HIS A 35 3.75 -10.47 -2.94
CA HIS A 35 3.99 -11.73 -2.26
C HIS A 35 2.68 -12.43 -1.87
N HIS A 36 1.72 -11.69 -1.33
CA HIS A 36 0.43 -12.23 -0.91
C HIS A 36 -0.33 -12.85 -2.09
N VAL A 37 -0.51 -12.09 -3.17
CA VAL A 37 -1.31 -12.57 -4.32
C VAL A 37 -0.62 -13.69 -5.10
N ALA A 38 0.72 -13.70 -5.13
CA ALA A 38 1.48 -14.74 -5.83
C ALA A 38 1.58 -16.04 -5.01
N THR A 39 1.43 -15.98 -3.69
CA THR A 39 1.47 -17.17 -2.83
C THR A 39 0.36 -18.16 -3.22
N GLY A 40 0.74 -19.42 -3.43
CA GLY A 40 -0.15 -20.48 -3.92
C GLY A 40 -0.35 -20.51 -5.45
N LEU A 41 0.08 -19.47 -6.18
CA LEU A 41 0.08 -19.47 -7.65
C LEU A 41 1.43 -19.79 -8.24
N ALA A 42 2.49 -19.19 -7.68
CA ALA A 42 3.83 -19.25 -8.21
C ALA A 42 4.32 -20.70 -8.35
N ALA A 43 4.91 -21.02 -9.49
CA ALA A 43 5.51 -22.32 -9.76
C ALA A 43 6.86 -22.50 -9.02
N VAL A 44 7.43 -21.40 -8.54
CA VAL A 44 8.74 -21.35 -7.87
C VAL A 44 8.65 -20.65 -6.52
N ALA A 45 9.67 -20.87 -5.69
CA ALA A 45 9.77 -20.20 -4.39
C ALA A 45 9.86 -18.67 -4.56
N ILE A 46 8.88 -17.96 -3.98
CA ILE A 46 8.83 -16.50 -4.00
C ILE A 46 9.94 -15.93 -3.10
N ARG A 47 10.73 -15.00 -3.63
CA ARG A 47 11.82 -14.33 -2.92
C ARG A 47 11.49 -12.84 -2.71
N PRO A 48 10.66 -12.48 -1.71
CA PRO A 48 10.20 -11.09 -1.54
C PRO A 48 11.36 -10.11 -1.30
N ARG A 49 12.44 -10.55 -0.64
CA ARG A 49 13.65 -9.74 -0.45
C ARG A 49 14.35 -9.36 -1.76
N ALA A 50 14.27 -10.20 -2.79
CA ALA A 50 14.85 -9.87 -4.10
C ALA A 50 14.03 -8.80 -4.82
N LEU A 51 12.69 -8.88 -4.76
CA LEU A 51 11.82 -7.80 -5.23
C LEU A 51 12.06 -6.51 -4.46
N PHE A 52 12.14 -6.55 -3.12
CA PHE A 52 12.45 -5.38 -2.30
C PHE A 52 13.74 -4.68 -2.76
N ARG A 53 14.83 -5.45 -2.95
CA ARG A 53 16.09 -4.91 -3.47
C ARG A 53 15.93 -4.27 -4.85
N ARG A 54 15.15 -4.89 -5.75
CA ARG A 54 14.90 -4.32 -7.08
C ARG A 54 14.18 -2.98 -7.00
N LEU A 55 13.18 -2.86 -6.14
CA LEU A 55 12.41 -1.62 -5.97
C LEU A 55 13.23 -0.52 -5.30
N VAL A 56 14.03 -0.84 -4.28
CA VAL A 56 14.98 0.10 -3.68
C VAL A 56 16.02 0.56 -4.71
N GLY A 57 16.57 -0.37 -5.50
CA GLY A 57 17.50 -0.04 -6.59
C GLY A 57 16.86 0.88 -7.64
N GLN A 58 15.59 0.68 -8.00
CA GLN A 58 14.87 1.59 -8.90
C GLN A 58 14.77 3.01 -8.33
N LEU A 59 14.55 3.16 -7.02
CA LEU A 59 14.53 4.49 -6.38
C LEU A 59 15.92 5.13 -6.37
N ASP A 60 16.97 4.34 -6.15
CA ASP A 60 18.36 4.79 -6.16
C ASP A 60 18.79 5.24 -7.57
N ASP A 61 18.51 4.43 -8.58
CA ASP A 61 18.76 4.73 -10.01
C ASP A 61 18.08 6.04 -10.45
N ALA A 62 16.92 6.36 -9.86
CA ALA A 62 16.17 7.58 -10.13
C ALA A 62 16.63 8.79 -9.28
N GLY A 63 17.58 8.62 -8.36
CA GLY A 63 18.01 9.67 -7.41
C GLY A 63 16.97 10.02 -6.35
N LEU A 64 15.97 9.14 -6.14
CA LEU A 64 14.82 9.38 -5.24
C LEU A 64 14.95 8.66 -3.89
N LEU A 65 15.94 7.78 -3.71
CA LEU A 65 16.07 6.97 -2.50
C LEU A 65 16.23 7.83 -1.23
N GLY A 66 17.03 8.90 -1.29
CA GLY A 66 17.24 9.79 -0.15
C GLY A 66 15.95 10.45 0.34
N SER A 67 15.16 11.04 -0.57
CA SER A 67 13.86 11.62 -0.24
C SER A 67 12.86 10.54 0.18
N ALA A 68 12.87 9.37 -0.46
CA ALA A 68 11.96 8.28 -0.11
C ALA A 68 12.20 7.75 1.32
N LEU A 69 13.44 7.72 1.79
CA LEU A 69 13.79 7.30 3.15
C LEU A 69 13.29 8.29 4.22
N VAL A 70 13.33 9.58 3.93
CA VAL A 70 13.02 10.66 4.89
C VAL A 70 11.54 11.08 4.81
N ASP A 71 11.05 11.30 3.59
CA ASP A 71 9.75 11.89 3.34
C ASP A 71 8.68 10.86 2.99
N GLY A 72 9.09 9.68 2.51
CA GLY A 72 8.20 8.64 2.02
C GLY A 72 7.93 8.75 0.52
N LEU A 73 6.99 7.94 0.03
CA LEU A 73 6.55 7.98 -1.36
C LEU A 73 5.12 8.51 -1.50
N ASP A 74 4.92 9.38 -2.49
CA ASP A 74 3.62 9.89 -2.85
C ASP A 74 2.86 8.97 -3.85
N HIS A 75 1.67 9.42 -4.24
CA HIS A 75 0.80 8.68 -5.16
C HIS A 75 1.29 8.65 -6.62
N GLU A 76 2.21 9.53 -7.01
CA GLU A 76 2.80 9.57 -8.35
C GLU A 76 3.97 8.60 -8.47
N GLN A 77 4.65 8.31 -7.37
CA GLN A 77 5.80 7.41 -7.30
C GLN A 77 5.41 5.93 -7.17
N LEU A 78 4.18 5.61 -6.72
CA LEU A 78 3.71 4.23 -6.57
C LEU A 78 3.49 3.47 -7.90
N PRO A 79 2.87 4.07 -8.96
CA PRO A 79 2.63 3.36 -10.23
C PRO A 79 3.90 2.83 -10.92
N PRO A 80 5.03 3.56 -10.99
CA PRO A 80 6.29 3.03 -11.50
C PRO A 80 6.81 1.80 -10.73
N LEU A 81 6.65 1.76 -9.41
CA LEU A 81 7.03 0.58 -8.61
C LEU A 81 6.13 -0.62 -8.94
N LEU A 82 4.82 -0.39 -9.04
CA LEU A 82 3.86 -1.44 -9.42
C LEU A 82 4.11 -1.99 -10.82
N ALA A 83 4.54 -1.15 -11.76
CA ALA A 83 4.93 -1.58 -13.10
C ALA A 83 6.17 -2.50 -13.05
N THR A 84 7.21 -2.14 -12.30
CA THR A 84 8.39 -2.99 -12.09
C THR A 84 8.03 -4.31 -11.41
N THR A 85 7.19 -4.27 -10.39
CA THR A 85 6.72 -5.47 -9.68
C THR A 85 5.94 -6.41 -10.59
N ARG A 86 5.14 -5.89 -11.51
CA ARG A 86 4.42 -6.71 -12.50
C ARG A 86 5.38 -7.45 -13.43
N HIS A 87 6.40 -6.78 -13.96
CA HIS A 87 7.42 -7.43 -14.80
C HIS A 87 8.20 -8.46 -13.98
N TRP A 88 8.63 -8.10 -12.79
CA TRP A 88 9.34 -9.01 -11.89
C TRP A 88 8.56 -10.29 -11.60
N ALA A 89 7.28 -10.17 -11.24
CA ALA A 89 6.44 -11.32 -10.93
C ALA A 89 6.22 -12.25 -12.12
N LEU A 90 6.11 -11.69 -13.33
CA LEU A 90 6.03 -12.49 -14.55
C LEU A 90 7.34 -13.24 -14.78
N ASP A 91 8.46 -12.51 -14.81
CA ASP A 91 9.76 -13.06 -15.20
C ASP A 91 10.35 -14.04 -14.17
N HIS A 92 10.10 -13.81 -12.89
CA HIS A 92 10.76 -14.55 -11.80
C HIS A 92 9.84 -15.50 -11.06
N TRP A 93 8.52 -15.31 -11.10
CA TRP A 93 7.56 -16.14 -10.35
C TRP A 93 6.54 -16.86 -11.24
N ASP A 94 6.54 -16.60 -12.55
CA ASP A 94 5.55 -17.13 -13.50
C ASP A 94 4.11 -16.74 -13.11
N VAL A 95 3.95 -15.51 -12.62
CA VAL A 95 2.68 -14.96 -12.13
C VAL A 95 2.36 -13.65 -12.83
N GLN A 96 1.20 -13.59 -13.47
CA GLN A 96 0.71 -12.36 -14.07
C GLN A 96 -0.03 -11.50 -13.04
N LEU A 97 0.59 -10.39 -12.65
CA LEU A 97 -0.06 -9.37 -11.83
C LEU A 97 -0.90 -8.41 -12.68
N ARG A 98 -2.11 -8.13 -12.21
CA ARG A 98 -2.99 -7.09 -12.73
C ARG A 98 -3.24 -6.07 -11.64
N VAL A 99 -3.01 -4.80 -11.97
CA VAL A 99 -3.27 -3.67 -11.09
C VAL A 99 -4.36 -2.82 -11.75
N HIS A 100 -5.39 -2.50 -10.99
CA HIS A 100 -6.50 -1.66 -11.43
C HIS A 100 -6.70 -0.52 -10.43
N ARG A 101 -6.86 0.70 -10.95
CA ARG A 101 -7.16 1.89 -10.16
C ARG A 101 -8.63 2.26 -10.43
N PRO A 102 -9.57 1.88 -9.55
CA PRO A 102 -11.00 2.03 -9.83
C PRO A 102 -11.49 3.48 -9.85
N PHE A 103 -10.72 4.41 -9.26
CA PHE A 103 -11.11 5.81 -9.11
C PHE A 103 -10.04 6.75 -9.65
N GLN A 104 -10.46 7.82 -10.31
CA GLN A 104 -9.58 8.89 -10.77
C GLN A 104 -9.26 9.86 -9.62
N ILE A 105 -8.17 10.64 -9.77
CA ILE A 105 -7.69 11.57 -8.74
C ILE A 105 -8.75 12.62 -8.36
N ASP A 106 -9.52 13.09 -9.33
CA ASP A 106 -10.51 14.17 -9.14
C ASP A 106 -11.96 13.68 -9.11
N ALA A 107 -12.19 12.37 -9.03
CA ALA A 107 -13.53 11.82 -8.99
C ALA A 107 -14.19 12.06 -7.62
N GLU A 108 -15.40 12.62 -7.62
CA GLU A 108 -16.26 12.61 -6.44
C GLU A 108 -16.83 11.20 -6.25
N VAL A 109 -16.22 10.44 -5.34
CA VAL A 109 -16.62 9.06 -5.04
C VAL A 109 -17.17 8.98 -3.63
N ALA A 110 -18.36 8.39 -3.47
CA ALA A 110 -18.93 8.18 -2.15
C ALA A 110 -18.11 7.16 -1.36
N PRO A 111 -17.89 7.33 -0.04
CA PRO A 111 -17.11 6.40 0.76
C PRO A 111 -17.61 4.95 0.70
N LEU A 112 -18.94 4.78 0.62
CA LEU A 112 -19.57 3.47 0.45
C LEU A 112 -19.16 2.81 -0.88
N GLN A 113 -19.08 3.55 -1.98
CA GLN A 113 -18.64 3.01 -3.26
C GLN A 113 -17.19 2.50 -3.22
N VAL A 114 -16.32 3.18 -2.46
CA VAL A 114 -14.94 2.71 -2.27
C VAL A 114 -14.91 1.42 -1.45
N LEU A 115 -15.71 1.34 -0.38
CA LEU A 115 -15.83 0.13 0.43
C LEU A 115 -16.42 -1.03 -0.39
N ASP A 116 -17.48 -0.80 -1.14
CA ASP A 116 -18.09 -1.82 -2.00
C ASP A 116 -17.08 -2.33 -3.04
N SER A 117 -16.34 -1.43 -3.70
CA SER A 117 -15.29 -1.82 -4.64
C SER A 117 -14.15 -2.61 -3.98
N LEU A 118 -13.81 -2.31 -2.72
CA LEU A 118 -12.84 -3.07 -1.94
C LEU A 118 -13.37 -4.47 -1.63
N HIS A 119 -14.60 -4.57 -1.10
CA HIS A 119 -15.25 -5.84 -0.77
C HIS A 119 -15.36 -6.75 -1.98
N ASP A 120 -15.87 -6.23 -3.10
CA ASP A 120 -16.04 -6.99 -4.36
C ASP A 120 -14.72 -7.50 -4.93
N HIS A 121 -13.65 -6.72 -4.77
CA HIS A 121 -12.32 -7.14 -5.21
C HIS A 121 -11.73 -8.21 -4.30
N LEU A 122 -11.80 -7.99 -2.98
CA LEU A 122 -11.22 -8.87 -1.95
C LEU A 122 -11.97 -10.20 -1.80
N ALA A 123 -13.22 -10.28 -2.28
CA ALA A 123 -13.97 -11.53 -2.36
C ALA A 123 -13.38 -12.53 -3.38
N ARG A 124 -12.47 -12.09 -4.26
CA ARG A 124 -11.86 -12.93 -5.30
C ARG A 124 -10.56 -13.57 -4.78
N PRO A 125 -10.24 -14.82 -5.17
CA PRO A 125 -8.97 -15.42 -4.79
C PRO A 125 -7.79 -14.64 -5.39
N HIS A 126 -6.64 -14.70 -4.71
CA HIS A 126 -5.40 -14.04 -5.11
C HIS A 126 -5.56 -12.55 -5.37
N SER A 127 -6.32 -11.88 -4.51
CA SER A 127 -6.56 -10.44 -4.54
C SER A 127 -6.01 -9.77 -3.27
N VAL A 128 -5.62 -8.50 -3.42
CA VAL A 128 -5.24 -7.59 -2.34
C VAL A 128 -5.49 -6.17 -2.83
N ALA A 129 -5.66 -5.23 -1.93
CA ALA A 129 -5.71 -3.82 -2.26
C ALA A 129 -4.55 -3.09 -1.57
N ILE A 130 -3.85 -2.21 -2.29
CA ILE A 130 -2.94 -1.24 -1.68
C ILE A 130 -3.72 0.05 -1.49
N VAL A 131 -3.64 0.61 -0.29
CA VAL A 131 -4.34 1.83 0.11
C VAL A 131 -3.37 2.80 0.77
N ALA A 132 -3.49 4.09 0.44
CA ALA A 132 -2.95 5.14 1.30
C ALA A 132 -3.94 5.47 2.41
N VAL A 133 -3.42 5.72 3.60
CA VAL A 133 -4.14 6.25 4.74
C VAL A 133 -3.52 7.60 5.07
N GLU A 134 -4.13 8.65 4.53
CA GLU A 134 -3.65 10.02 4.71
C GLU A 134 -4.25 10.64 5.98
N GLY A 135 -3.50 11.56 6.59
CA GLY A 135 -3.87 12.29 7.79
C GLY A 135 -2.82 12.28 8.89
N GLY A 136 -3.13 11.63 10.01
CA GLY A 136 -2.19 11.56 11.13
C GLY A 136 -1.35 10.29 11.16
N LEU A 137 -1.42 9.49 10.10
CA LEU A 137 -0.58 8.32 9.89
C LEU A 137 0.24 8.47 8.60
N ASP A 138 -0.34 9.04 7.54
CA ASP A 138 0.31 9.27 6.22
C ASP A 138 1.09 8.04 5.75
N HIS A 139 0.36 6.96 5.47
CA HIS A 139 0.94 5.61 5.37
C HIS A 139 0.33 4.77 4.26
N TRP A 140 1.17 3.96 3.61
CA TRP A 140 0.75 2.98 2.62
C TRP A 140 0.67 1.60 3.24
N THR A 141 -0.43 0.90 3.00
CA THR A 141 -0.61 -0.47 3.51
C THR A 141 -1.43 -1.33 2.56
N CYS A 142 -1.54 -2.61 2.87
CA CYS A 142 -2.28 -3.59 2.10
C CYS A 142 -3.51 -4.07 2.87
N VAL A 143 -4.68 -4.08 2.23
CA VAL A 143 -5.88 -4.78 2.70
C VAL A 143 -5.96 -6.12 2.00
N ARG A 144 -5.92 -7.22 2.77
CA ARG A 144 -5.94 -8.60 2.26
C ARG A 144 -7.30 -9.28 2.34
N ALA A 145 -8.19 -8.79 3.20
CA ALA A 145 -9.52 -9.37 3.37
C ALA A 145 -10.46 -8.35 4.01
N ALA A 146 -11.74 -8.44 3.68
CA ALA A 146 -12.81 -7.82 4.44
C ALA A 146 -13.54 -8.90 5.24
N GLN A 147 -13.59 -8.74 6.57
CA GLN A 147 -14.21 -9.68 7.50
C GLN A 147 -15.23 -8.95 8.37
N GLY A 148 -16.51 -9.06 8.00
CA GLY A 148 -17.57 -8.28 8.63
C GLY A 148 -17.32 -6.77 8.41
N ARG A 149 -16.97 -6.05 9.48
CA ARG A 149 -16.67 -4.60 9.44
C ARG A 149 -15.18 -4.28 9.59
N ARG A 150 -14.31 -5.27 9.41
CA ARG A 150 -12.86 -5.16 9.58
C ARG A 150 -12.15 -5.40 8.25
N LEU A 151 -11.32 -4.45 7.85
CA LEU A 151 -10.39 -4.56 6.74
C LEU A 151 -9.06 -5.08 7.30
N MET A 152 -8.73 -6.34 7.03
CA MET A 152 -7.54 -7.02 7.56
C MET A 152 -6.30 -6.61 6.77
N LEU A 153 -5.21 -6.29 7.47
CA LEU A 153 -4.02 -5.68 6.86
C LEU A 153 -2.83 -6.63 6.70
N LEU A 154 -1.94 -6.27 5.78
CA LEU A 154 -0.54 -6.73 5.69
C LEU A 154 0.38 -5.51 5.82
N ASP A 155 0.46 -5.02 7.05
CA ASP A 155 1.08 -3.75 7.38
C ASP A 155 2.54 -3.90 7.84
N SER A 156 3.41 -2.98 7.45
CA SER A 156 4.81 -2.96 7.89
C SER A 156 5.02 -2.42 9.29
N ASP A 157 4.07 -1.63 9.81
CA ASP A 157 4.21 -0.88 11.06
C ASP A 157 3.44 -1.55 12.21
N GLY A 158 2.93 -2.77 11.96
CA GLY A 158 2.27 -3.61 12.94
C GLY A 158 0.75 -3.41 13.04
N LEU A 159 0.13 -2.63 12.14
CA LEU A 159 -1.33 -2.52 12.11
C LEU A 159 -1.97 -3.83 11.61
N HIS A 160 -2.95 -4.33 12.36
CA HIS A 160 -3.60 -5.61 12.01
C HIS A 160 -4.89 -5.44 11.21
N TYR A 161 -5.66 -4.39 11.48
CA TYR A 161 -6.92 -4.14 10.80
C TYR A 161 -7.33 -2.66 10.86
N PHE A 162 -8.16 -2.23 9.90
CA PHE A 162 -8.99 -1.03 10.03
C PHE A 162 -10.44 -1.40 10.29
N ASN A 163 -11.14 -0.62 11.10
CA ASN A 163 -12.60 -0.70 11.20
C ASN A 163 -13.21 0.16 10.09
N GLU A 164 -14.13 -0.37 9.30
CA GLU A 164 -14.75 0.34 8.18
C GLU A 164 -15.43 1.66 8.59
N ARG A 165 -15.96 1.76 9.81
CA ARG A 165 -16.58 3.00 10.32
C ARG A 165 -15.56 4.12 10.55
N THR A 166 -14.32 3.73 10.86
CA THR A 166 -13.21 4.65 11.14
C THR A 166 -12.25 4.73 9.97
N PHE A 167 -12.37 3.83 9.00
CA PHE A 167 -11.74 3.90 7.68
C PHE A 167 -12.42 5.01 6.89
N ARG A 168 -12.02 6.24 7.21
CA ARG A 168 -12.66 7.45 6.72
C ARG A 168 -11.91 7.96 5.49
N LEU A 169 -12.44 7.61 4.32
CA LEU A 169 -12.07 8.16 3.01
C LEU A 169 -12.96 9.39 2.74
N TYR A 170 -12.45 10.61 2.80
CA TYR A 170 -13.25 11.85 2.61
C TYR A 170 -12.31 12.95 2.02
N ARG A 171 -12.74 13.99 1.21
CA ARG A 171 -12.12 15.39 0.91
C ARG A 171 -12.77 16.71 1.53
N ARG A 172 -12.22 17.50 2.49
CA ARG A 172 -12.91 18.68 3.15
C ARG A 172 -12.21 19.97 2.70
N PRO A 173 -12.93 21.09 2.49
CA PRO A 173 -12.38 22.28 1.84
C PRO A 173 -11.44 23.15 2.68
N ASP A 174 -11.16 22.80 3.93
CA ASP A 174 -10.73 23.73 4.97
C ASP A 174 -9.70 23.09 5.94
N GLY A 175 -8.51 22.79 5.40
CA GLY A 175 -7.22 22.98 6.08
C GLY A 175 -6.84 22.15 7.32
N CYS A 176 -7.72 21.36 7.93
CA CYS A 176 -7.33 20.52 9.08
C CYS A 176 -8.22 19.28 9.18
N GLY A 177 -7.85 18.20 8.49
CA GLY A 177 -8.56 16.93 8.54
C GLY A 177 -7.94 15.82 7.68
N ARG A 178 -7.79 14.64 8.27
CA ARG A 178 -7.18 13.39 7.74
C ARG A 178 -8.00 12.79 6.58
N ARG A 179 -7.44 12.63 5.37
CA ARG A 179 -8.22 12.33 4.15
C ARG A 179 -7.41 11.62 3.05
N PRO A 180 -7.60 10.32 2.77
CA PRO A 180 -6.97 9.62 1.64
C PRO A 180 -7.69 9.87 0.31
N LEU A 181 -6.91 9.96 -0.78
CA LEU A 181 -7.43 10.05 -2.15
C LEU A 181 -8.04 8.70 -2.58
N PRO A 182 -9.28 8.63 -3.15
CA PRO A 182 -9.79 7.42 -3.82
C PRO A 182 -8.82 6.90 -4.89
N ALA A 183 -8.07 7.82 -5.47
CA ALA A 183 -6.95 7.57 -6.36
C ALA A 183 -5.82 6.74 -5.72
N SER A 184 -5.66 6.77 -4.40
CA SER A 184 -4.64 5.99 -3.71
C SER A 184 -5.08 4.55 -3.44
N LEU A 185 -6.21 4.10 -4.00
CA LEU A 185 -6.63 2.70 -4.02
C LEU A 185 -6.12 2.00 -5.29
N HIS A 186 -5.28 0.99 -5.09
CA HIS A 186 -4.81 0.10 -6.14
C HIS A 186 -5.28 -1.32 -5.86
N LEU A 187 -6.18 -1.82 -6.71
CA LEU A 187 -6.70 -3.17 -6.66
C LEU A 187 -5.74 -4.11 -7.39
N VAL A 188 -5.09 -5.01 -6.66
CA VAL A 188 -4.08 -5.93 -7.19
C VAL A 188 -4.65 -7.35 -7.19
N ARG A 189 -4.48 -8.05 -8.31
CA ARG A 189 -4.85 -9.47 -8.44
C ARG A 189 -3.78 -10.22 -9.22
N ALA A 190 -3.61 -11.50 -8.88
CA ALA A 190 -2.73 -12.41 -9.60
C ALA A 190 -3.49 -13.55 -10.27
N ARG A 191 -2.87 -14.10 -11.30
CA ARG A 191 -3.20 -15.40 -11.90
C ARG A 191 -1.90 -16.06 -12.39
N ARG A 192 -1.91 -17.37 -12.59
CA ARG A 192 -0.82 -18.05 -13.30
C ARG A 192 -0.66 -17.43 -14.69
N ALA A 193 0.60 -17.30 -15.13
CA ALA A 193 0.93 -16.78 -16.45
C ALA A 193 0.41 -17.70 -17.57
#